data_AF-B6TW27-F1
#
_entry.id   AF-B6TW27-F1
#
_cell.length_a   1.000
_cell.length_b   1.000
_cell.length_c   1.000
_cell.angle_alpha   90.00
_cell.angle_beta   90.00
_cell.angle_gamma   90.00
#
_symmetry.space_group_name_H-M   'P 1'
#
loop_
_entity.id
_entity.type
_entity.pdbx_description
1 polymer ?
#
loop_
_entity_poly.entity_id
_entity_poly.type
_entity_poly.pdbx_seq_one_letter_code
_entity_poly.pdbx_strand_id
1 'polypeptide(L)'
;MELDLPPQPTPPLTDLAAAIHRAAAAAAVLSAPAPSSHAAAAVAALRDAHAAIGSFLSRLNVSYGDDQPMADSGEELVEDGEGAQMVGEAEERLRNCGLQGSKRRKRPVPPSWPLGRRSSSSSEAAAAAAAPVPVLDVEERRRATMDLLMQFHA
;
A
#
# COMPACT_ATOMS: atom_id res chain seq x y z
N MET A 1 14.28 -13.51 49.71
CA MET A 1 15.24 -12.94 48.74
C MET A 1 14.39 -12.26 47.69
N GLU A 2 14.18 -10.95 47.82
CA GLU A 2 13.46 -10.18 46.81
C GLU A 2 14.36 -10.08 45.58
N LEU A 3 13.89 -10.64 44.46
CA LEU A 3 14.54 -10.51 43.16
C LEU A 3 14.11 -9.14 42.61
N ASP A 4 14.97 -8.14 42.85
CA ASP A 4 14.89 -6.83 42.21
C ASP A 4 15.10 -7.02 40.70
N LEU A 5 14.00 -7.04 39.94
CA LEU A 5 14.02 -7.19 38.50
C LEU A 5 14.42 -5.83 37.89
N PRO A 6 15.47 -5.73 37.07
CA PRO A 6 15.86 -4.46 36.49
C PRO A 6 14.72 -3.92 35.60
N PRO A 7 14.46 -2.59 35.61
CA PRO A 7 13.44 -2.00 34.76
C PRO A 7 13.78 -2.32 33.29
N GLN A 8 12.89 -3.06 32.63
CA GLN A 8 12.99 -3.30 31.19
C GLN A 8 13.00 -1.95 30.48
N PRO A 9 14.06 -1.62 29.71
CA PRO A 9 14.10 -0.36 28.99
C PRO A 9 13.00 -0.38 27.93
N THR A 10 11.95 0.41 28.16
CA THR A 10 10.89 0.60 27.16
C THR A 10 11.55 1.16 25.90
N PRO A 11 11.35 0.52 24.73
CA PRO A 11 11.99 0.99 23.51
C PRO A 11 11.46 2.39 23.18
N PRO A 12 12.34 3.38 22.89
CA PRO A 12 11.93 4.76 22.68
C PRO A 12 11.03 4.87 21.45
N LEU A 13 9.75 5.21 21.66
CA LEU A 13 8.76 5.38 20.60
C LEU A 13 9.14 6.49 19.61
N THR A 14 9.97 7.44 20.03
CA THR A 14 10.51 8.52 19.20
C THR A 14 11.32 8.00 18.02
N ASP A 15 12.12 6.95 18.23
CA ASP A 15 12.96 6.39 17.17
C ASP A 15 12.13 5.64 16.13
N LEU A 16 11.06 4.96 16.58
CA LEU A 16 10.08 4.34 15.70
C LEU A 16 9.34 5.38 14.87
N ALA A 17 8.84 6.45 15.51
CA ALA A 17 8.14 7.53 14.81
C ALA A 17 9.04 8.17 13.75
N ALA A 18 10.31 8.43 14.08
CA ALA A 18 11.30 8.94 13.13
C ALA A 18 11.54 7.98 11.96
N ALA A 19 11.63 6.67 12.21
CA ALA A 19 11.78 5.65 11.17
C ALA A 19 10.56 5.62 10.23
N ILE A 20 9.34 5.68 10.77
CA ILE A 20 8.10 5.72 9.98
C ILE A 20 8.04 6.98 9.12
N HIS A 21 8.35 8.15 9.68
CA HIS A 21 8.38 9.40 8.92
C HIS A 21 9.43 9.36 7.80
N ARG A 22 10.61 8.78 8.06
CA ARG A 22 11.66 8.60 7.05
C ARG A 22 11.22 7.65 5.93
N ALA A 23 10.56 6.54 6.27
CA ALA A 23 9.99 5.62 5.29
C ALA A 23 8.93 6.31 4.41
N ALA A 24 8.04 7.11 5.01
CA ALA A 24 7.03 7.86 4.28
C ALA A 24 7.64 8.89 3.32
N ALA A 25 8.67 9.62 3.77
CA ALA A 25 9.40 10.57 2.93
C ALA A 25 10.11 9.87 1.76
N ALA A 26 10.78 8.75 2.02
CA ALA A 26 11.43 7.94 0.98
C ALA A 26 10.43 7.38 -0.04
N ALA A 27 9.28 6.88 0.42
CA ALA A 27 8.21 6.41 -0.46
C ALA A 27 7.64 7.54 -1.34
N ALA A 28 7.49 8.75 -0.78
CA ALA A 28 7.06 9.92 -1.55
C ALA A 28 8.07 10.29 -2.65
N VAL A 29 9.38 10.20 -2.36
CA VAL A 29 10.44 10.42 -3.36
C VAL A 29 10.36 9.40 -4.50
N LEU A 30 10.07 8.13 -4.20
CA LEU A 30 9.93 7.07 -5.22
C LEU A 30 8.66 7.20 -6.07
N SER A 31 7.62 7.84 -5.53
CA SER A 31 6.35 8.09 -6.22
C SER A 31 6.46 9.25 -7.23
N ALA A 32 7.41 10.16 -7.02
CA ALA A 32 7.70 11.25 -7.94
C ALA A 32 8.67 10.80 -9.06
N PRO A 33 8.60 11.40 -10.26
CA PRO A 33 9.63 11.24 -11.28
C PRO A 33 10.93 11.91 -10.79
N ALA A 34 11.75 11.16 -10.05
CA ALA A 34 13.01 11.59 -9.48
C ALA A 34 14.20 11.04 -10.29
N PRO A 35 15.36 11.72 -10.28
CA PRO A 35 16.58 11.18 -10.88
C PRO A 35 16.97 9.86 -10.21
N SER A 36 17.59 8.95 -10.96
CA SER A 36 17.93 7.59 -10.50
C SER A 36 18.78 7.54 -9.23
N SER A 37 19.67 8.52 -9.04
CA SER A 37 20.47 8.67 -7.81
C SER A 37 19.61 8.96 -6.57
N HIS A 38 18.55 9.74 -6.72
CA HIS A 38 17.64 10.09 -5.64
C HIS A 38 16.69 8.92 -5.31
N ALA A 39 16.28 8.16 -6.32
CA ALA A 39 15.56 6.91 -6.14
C ALA A 39 16.40 5.85 -5.39
N ALA A 40 17.69 5.70 -5.74
CA ALA A 40 18.58 4.77 -5.05
C ALA A 40 18.76 5.13 -3.56
N ALA A 41 18.95 6.42 -3.25
CA ALA A 41 19.03 6.90 -1.87
C ALA A 41 17.71 6.69 -1.10
N ALA A 42 16.57 6.90 -1.75
CA ALA A 42 15.26 6.64 -1.15
C ALA A 42 15.04 5.14 -0.86
N VAL A 43 15.46 4.24 -1.77
CA VAL A 43 15.39 2.78 -1.53
C VAL A 43 16.28 2.38 -0.36
N ALA A 44 17.49 2.94 -0.23
CA ALA A 44 18.35 2.68 0.93
C ALA A 44 17.70 3.14 2.23
N ALA A 45 17.17 4.37 2.27
CA ALA A 45 16.46 4.90 3.43
C ALA A 45 15.22 4.07 3.82
N LEU A 46 14.53 3.49 2.84
CA LEU A 46 13.39 2.60 3.07
C LEU A 46 13.83 1.28 3.74
N ARG A 47 14.94 0.70 3.29
CA ARG A 47 15.51 -0.52 3.90
C ARG A 47 15.96 -0.27 5.33
N ASP A 48 16.63 0.85 5.58
CA ASP A 48 17.07 1.22 6.93
C ASP A 48 15.89 1.41 7.88
N ALA A 49 14.83 2.09 7.42
CA ALA A 49 13.60 2.26 8.19
C ALA A 49 12.91 0.92 8.48
N HIS A 50 12.87 0.01 7.48
CA HIS A 50 12.32 -1.33 7.66
C HIS A 50 13.10 -2.13 8.72
N ALA A 51 14.44 -2.09 8.70
CA ALA A 51 15.27 -2.74 9.72
C ALA A 51 15.01 -2.17 11.12
N ALA A 52 14.87 -0.85 11.25
CA ALA A 52 14.57 -0.19 12.52
C ALA A 52 13.19 -0.58 13.09
N ILE A 53 12.16 -0.61 12.24
CA ILE A 53 10.80 -1.04 12.62
C ILE A 53 10.81 -2.51 13.02
N GLY A 54 11.46 -3.38 12.22
CA GLY A 54 11.58 -4.81 12.53
C GLY A 54 12.28 -5.04 13.87
N SER A 55 13.39 -4.35 14.13
CA SER A 55 14.11 -4.40 15.40
C SER A 55 13.23 -3.98 16.60
N PHE A 56 12.41 -2.95 16.43
CA PHE A 56 11.45 -2.52 17.45
C PHE A 56 10.39 -3.60 17.73
N LEU A 57 9.80 -4.18 16.68
CA LEU A 57 8.81 -5.25 16.83
C LEU A 57 9.40 -6.51 17.47
N SER A 58 10.63 -6.89 17.13
CA SER A 58 11.31 -8.02 17.76
C SER A 58 11.51 -7.81 19.27
N ARG A 59 11.85 -6.59 19.70
CA ARG A 59 11.95 -6.26 21.14
C ARG A 59 10.61 -6.33 21.85
N LEU A 60 9.53 -5.88 21.20
CA LEU A 60 8.18 -6.02 21.74
C LEU A 60 7.79 -7.51 21.88
N ASN A 61 8.05 -8.35 20.88
CA ASN A 61 7.71 -9.77 20.91
C ASN A 61 8.40 -10.53 22.06
N VAL A 62 9.62 -10.15 22.43
CA VAL A 62 10.32 -10.70 23.61
C VAL A 62 9.67 -10.24 24.92
N SER A 63 9.01 -9.08 24.94
CA SER A 63 8.33 -8.54 26.12
C SER A 63 6.94 -9.14 26.39
N TYR A 64 6.31 -9.77 25.40
CA TYR A 64 4.97 -10.39 25.53
C TYR A 64 5.02 -11.92 25.60
N GLY A 65 6.20 -12.53 25.71
CA GLY A 65 6.38 -13.99 25.70
C GLY A 65 5.94 -14.75 26.96
N ASP A 66 5.10 -14.17 27.82
CA ASP A 66 4.53 -14.83 29.01
C ASP A 66 3.04 -15.15 28.81
N ASP A 67 2.70 -15.61 27.60
CA ASP A 67 1.36 -16.08 27.25
C ASP A 67 1.12 -17.46 27.89
N GLN A 68 0.63 -17.46 29.13
CA GLN A 68 -0.03 -18.64 29.69
C GLN A 68 -1.27 -18.97 28.84
N PRO A 69 -1.54 -20.24 28.50
CA PRO A 69 -2.75 -20.60 27.77
C PRO A 69 -3.97 -20.28 28.62
N MET A 70 -4.81 -19.37 28.14
CA MET A 70 -6.10 -19.05 28.77
C MET A 70 -6.90 -20.34 28.94
N ALA A 71 -7.26 -20.67 30.18
CA ALA A 71 -8.16 -21.77 30.47
C ALA A 71 -9.52 -21.51 29.81
N ASP A 72 -10.05 -22.53 29.14
CA ASP A 72 -11.36 -22.53 28.51
C ASP A 72 -12.44 -22.44 29.59
N SER A 73 -12.91 -21.22 29.89
CA SER A 73 -14.14 -21.00 30.64
C SER A 73 -15.30 -20.91 29.64
N GLY A 74 -15.83 -22.08 29.30
CA GLY A 74 -17.09 -22.20 28.58
C GLY A 74 -18.24 -21.64 29.41
N GLU A 75 -18.64 -20.42 29.11
CA GLU A 75 -19.89 -19.83 29.56
C GLU A 75 -20.76 -19.54 28.33
N GLU A 76 -21.79 -20.37 28.15
CA GLU A 76 -22.89 -20.13 27.21
C GLU A 76 -23.48 -18.75 27.52
N LEU A 77 -23.17 -17.77 26.66
CA LEU A 77 -23.79 -16.47 26.72
C LEU A 77 -25.23 -16.62 26.20
N VAL A 78 -26.17 -16.64 27.14
CA VAL A 78 -27.60 -16.50 26.86
C VAL A 78 -27.78 -15.23 26.04
N GLU A 79 -28.24 -15.40 24.80
CA GLU A 79 -28.51 -14.33 23.84
C GLU A 79 -29.69 -13.49 24.36
N ASP A 80 -29.40 -12.42 25.10
CA ASP A 80 -30.40 -11.39 25.40
C ASP A 80 -30.51 -10.44 24.20
N GLY A 81 -31.75 -10.26 23.74
CA GLY A 81 -32.15 -9.76 22.42
C GLY A 81 -31.94 -8.26 22.17
N GLU A 82 -30.83 -7.70 22.64
CA GLU A 82 -30.52 -6.26 22.53
C GLU A 82 -29.51 -5.95 21.41
N GLY A 83 -28.65 -6.92 21.06
CA GLY A 83 -27.65 -6.78 19.98
C GLY A 83 -28.26 -6.63 18.58
N ALA A 84 -29.41 -7.26 18.33
CA ALA A 84 -30.08 -7.19 17.02
C ALA A 84 -30.65 -5.79 16.71
N GLN A 85 -31.12 -5.06 17.73
CA GLN A 85 -31.67 -3.70 17.57
C GLN A 85 -30.58 -2.68 17.26
N MET A 86 -29.40 -2.81 17.89
CA MET A 86 -28.23 -1.97 17.66
C MET A 86 -27.70 -2.07 16.21
N VAL A 87 -27.75 -3.27 15.62
CA VAL A 87 -27.32 -3.51 14.23
C VAL A 87 -28.32 -2.93 13.24
N GLY A 88 -29.63 -3.05 13.51
CA GLY A 88 -30.69 -2.48 12.68
C GLY A 88 -30.60 -0.94 12.59
N GLU A 89 -30.41 -0.26 13.72
CA GLU A 89 -30.22 1.21 13.74
C GLU A 89 -28.94 1.64 13.02
N ALA A 90 -27.85 0.87 13.16
CA ALA A 90 -26.60 1.17 12.48
C ALA A 90 -26.74 1.03 10.95
N GLU A 91 -27.43 -0.01 10.47
CA GLU A 91 -27.66 -0.24 9.04
C GLU A 91 -28.59 0.84 8.44
N GLU A 92 -29.62 1.27 9.18
CA GLU A 92 -30.51 2.35 8.77
C GLU A 92 -29.79 3.71 8.72
N ARG A 93 -28.91 3.99 9.69
CA ARG A 93 -28.05 5.18 9.68
C ARG A 93 -27.11 5.22 8.47
N LEU A 94 -26.51 4.08 8.09
CA LEU A 94 -25.67 3.97 6.89
C LEU A 94 -26.48 4.20 5.61
N ARG A 95 -27.71 3.68 5.53
CA ARG A 95 -28.63 3.96 4.41
C ARG A 95 -28.99 5.45 4.32
N ASN A 96 -29.10 6.14 5.45
CA ASN A 96 -29.42 7.57 5.50
C ASN A 96 -28.20 8.50 5.24
N CYS A 97 -26.97 7.96 5.21
CA CYS A 97 -25.76 8.70 4.83
C CYS A 97 -25.62 8.95 3.31
N GLY A 98 -26.65 8.66 2.51
CA GLY A 98 -26.64 8.85 1.06
C GLY A 98 -26.51 10.31 0.66
N LEU A 99 -25.27 10.81 0.51
CA LEU A 99 -24.84 12.05 -0.15
C LEU A 99 -25.82 13.25 -0.07
N GLN A 100 -26.54 13.39 1.03
CA GLN A 100 -27.42 14.52 1.24
C GLN A 100 -26.54 15.73 1.51
N GLY A 101 -26.45 16.62 0.52
CA GLY A 101 -25.98 17.97 0.76
C GLY A 101 -24.52 18.28 0.40
N SER A 102 -23.96 17.69 -0.66
CA SER A 102 -22.81 18.30 -1.36
C SER A 102 -23.25 19.56 -2.14
N LYS A 103 -23.84 20.55 -1.45
CA LYS A 103 -24.01 21.95 -1.94
C LYS A 103 -22.72 22.77 -1.80
N ARG A 104 -21.61 22.16 -1.34
CA ARG A 104 -20.29 22.76 -1.52
C ARG A 104 -20.02 22.81 -3.02
N ARG A 105 -19.86 24.03 -3.55
CA ARG A 105 -19.48 24.30 -4.94
C ARG A 105 -18.53 23.20 -5.41
N LYS A 106 -19.01 22.35 -6.33
CA LYS A 106 -18.20 21.29 -6.94
C LYS A 106 -16.92 21.99 -7.41
N ARG A 107 -15.77 21.64 -6.84
CA ARG A 107 -14.50 21.95 -7.50
C ARG A 107 -14.64 21.39 -8.91
N PRO A 108 -14.33 22.15 -9.98
CA PRO A 108 -14.41 21.62 -11.33
C PRO A 108 -13.70 20.27 -11.34
N VAL A 109 -14.45 19.22 -11.60
CA VAL A 109 -13.87 17.89 -11.76
C VAL A 109 -13.01 18.03 -13.02
N PRO A 110 -11.68 17.79 -12.94
CA PRO A 110 -10.86 17.82 -14.14
C PRO A 110 -11.46 16.82 -15.13
N PRO A 111 -11.43 17.13 -16.45
CA PRO A 111 -12.03 16.26 -17.45
C PRO A 111 -11.47 14.85 -17.25
N SER A 112 -12.36 13.89 -17.03
CA SER A 112 -11.99 12.48 -16.95
C SER A 112 -11.25 12.13 -18.25
N TRP A 113 -10.00 11.72 -18.14
CA TRP A 113 -9.26 11.17 -19.27
C TRP A 113 -10.09 10.06 -19.91
N PRO A 114 -10.27 10.04 -21.24
CA PRO A 114 -10.96 8.93 -21.87
C PRO A 114 -10.07 7.70 -21.71
N LEU A 115 -10.44 6.82 -20.78
CA LEU A 115 -10.01 5.44 -20.80
C LEU A 115 -10.31 4.95 -22.21
N GLY A 116 -9.24 4.65 -22.96
CA GLY A 116 -9.28 4.32 -24.38
C GLY A 116 -10.46 3.40 -24.67
N ARG A 117 -11.34 3.88 -25.55
CA ARG A 117 -12.49 3.13 -26.06
C ARG A 117 -11.98 1.80 -26.56
N ARG A 118 -12.29 0.72 -25.84
CA ARG A 118 -12.08 -0.65 -26.30
C ARG A 118 -12.77 -0.78 -27.65
N SER A 119 -11.99 -1.31 -28.60
CA SER A 119 -12.30 -1.48 -30.01
C SER A 119 -13.76 -1.84 -30.25
N SER A 120 -14.47 -0.97 -30.96
CA SER A 120 -15.57 -1.40 -31.81
C SER A 120 -15.41 -0.68 -33.13
N SER A 121 -15.27 -1.49 -34.17
CA SER A 121 -15.16 -1.18 -35.58
C SER A 121 -15.77 0.15 -36.01
N SER A 122 -14.99 0.98 -36.72
CA SER A 122 -15.38 1.57 -38.02
C SER A 122 -14.41 2.67 -38.43
N SER A 123 -13.82 2.48 -39.61
CA SER A 123 -13.60 3.49 -40.66
C SER A 123 -12.84 4.78 -40.34
N GLU A 124 -11.63 4.84 -40.93
CA GLU A 124 -10.98 5.99 -41.57
C GLU A 124 -11.15 7.39 -40.97
N ALA A 125 -10.03 7.91 -40.44
CA ALA A 125 -9.47 9.25 -40.69
C ALA A 125 -8.74 9.78 -39.45
N ALA A 126 -7.53 9.27 -39.20
CA ALA A 126 -6.52 9.97 -38.40
C ALA A 126 -5.12 9.56 -38.88
N ALA A 127 -4.91 9.68 -40.20
CA ALA A 127 -3.59 9.66 -40.80
C ALA A 127 -2.93 11.02 -40.58
N ALA A 128 -2.17 11.17 -39.50
CA ALA A 128 -0.99 12.04 -39.44
C ALA A 128 -0.31 11.85 -38.07
N ALA A 129 0.94 11.39 -38.09
CA ALA A 129 1.89 11.25 -36.95
C ALA A 129 2.07 9.87 -36.29
N ALA A 130 1.63 8.77 -36.92
CA ALA A 130 2.11 7.44 -36.56
C ALA A 130 3.06 6.94 -37.65
N ALA A 131 4.37 7.01 -37.40
CA ALA A 131 5.30 6.13 -38.11
C ALA A 131 4.77 4.69 -37.93
N PRO A 132 4.69 3.88 -39.00
CA PRO A 132 4.20 2.52 -38.87
C PRO A 132 5.18 1.79 -37.94
N VAL A 133 4.71 1.39 -36.76
CA VAL A 133 5.41 0.38 -35.97
C VAL A 133 5.55 -0.80 -36.91
N PRO A 134 6.77 -1.20 -37.32
CA PRO A 134 6.91 -2.39 -38.12
C PRO A 134 6.33 -3.52 -37.26
N VAL A 135 5.30 -4.17 -37.77
CA VAL A 135 4.80 -5.41 -37.20
C VAL A 135 5.90 -6.43 -37.47
N LEU A 136 6.96 -6.36 -36.68
CA LEU A 136 8.05 -7.31 -36.73
C LEU A 136 7.43 -8.67 -36.46
N ASP A 137 7.69 -9.59 -37.39
CA ASP A 137 7.35 -10.98 -37.24
C ASP A 137 7.83 -11.46 -35.86
N VAL A 138 7.08 -12.36 -35.23
CA VAL A 138 7.36 -12.82 -33.86
C VAL A 138 8.78 -13.37 -33.77
N GLU A 139 9.27 -13.99 -34.86
CA GLU A 139 10.64 -14.50 -34.96
C GLU A 139 11.71 -13.42 -35.12
N GLU A 140 11.40 -12.29 -35.74
CA GLU A 140 12.32 -11.13 -35.81
C GLU A 140 12.41 -10.43 -34.46
N ARG A 141 11.28 -10.29 -33.77
CA ARG A 141 11.25 -9.77 -32.39
C ARG A 141 12.06 -10.66 -31.46
N ARG A 142 11.88 -11.99 -31.56
CA ARG A 142 12.62 -12.97 -30.76
C ARG A 142 14.13 -12.87 -31.03
N ARG A 143 14.54 -12.77 -32.30
CA ARG A 143 15.95 -12.58 -32.66
C ARG A 143 16.53 -11.27 -32.10
N ALA A 144 15.83 -10.16 -32.25
CA ALA A 144 16.26 -8.87 -31.71
C ALA A 144 16.40 -8.90 -30.17
N THR A 145 15.49 -9.57 -29.46
CA THR A 145 15.61 -9.71 -28.00
C THR A 145 16.81 -10.56 -27.57
N MET A 146 17.17 -11.59 -28.34
CA MET A 146 18.34 -12.41 -28.03
C MET A 146 19.65 -11.70 -28.33
N ASP A 147 19.71 -10.95 -29.43
CA ASP A 147 20.89 -10.16 -29.75
C ASP A 147 21.15 -9.09 -28.68
N LEU A 148 20.10 -8.41 -28.22
CA LEU A 148 20.19 -7.45 -27.12
C LEU A 148 20.72 -8.11 -25.84
N LEU A 149 20.23 -9.31 -25.50
CA LEU A 149 20.70 -10.04 -24.32
C LEU A 149 22.21 -10.32 -24.39
N MET A 150 22.70 -10.69 -25.58
CA MET A 150 24.12 -10.98 -25.79
C MET A 150 24.99 -9.72 -25.74
N GLN A 151 24.49 -8.55 -26.14
CA GLN A 151 25.24 -7.29 -26.07
C GLN A 151 25.58 -6.87 -24.63
N PHE A 152 24.77 -7.26 -23.63
CA PHE A 152 24.99 -6.93 -22.22
C PHE A 152 25.66 -8.04 -21.40
N HIS A 153 25.89 -9.21 -22.01
CA HIS A 153 26.46 -10.39 -21.35
C HIS A 153 27.73 -10.92 -22.05
N ALA A 154 28.28 -10.16 -23.00
CA ALA A 154 29.58 -10.43 -23.63
C ALA A 154 30.75 -10.09 -22.70
#